data_AF-A0A9D7QJH2-F1
#
_entry.id   AF-A0A9D7QJH2-F1
#
_cell.length_a   1.000
_cell.length_b   1.000
_cell.length_c   1.000
_cell.angle_alpha   90.00
_cell.angle_beta   90.00
_cell.angle_gamma   90.00
#
_symmetry.space_group_name_H-M   'P 1'
#
loop_
_entity.id
_entity.type
_entity.pdbx_description
1 polymer ?
#
loop_
_entity_poly.entity_id
_entity_poly.type
_entity_poly.pdbx_seq_one_letter_code
_entity_poly.pdbx_strand_id
1 'polypeptide(L)'
;MSLLNALGLPEEIIHATEDHDRKTILWNPPRTLADIVHIANMLAGSNSAWLHQGRTAHDHAKAQAVAAFEHLIPEIDALAEKMRNDLT
;
A
#
# COMPACT_ATOMS: atom_id res chain seq x y z
N MET A 1 17.90 13.61 -1.90
CA MET A 1 16.87 14.10 -2.83
C MET A 1 16.31 12.89 -3.57
N SER A 2 15.05 12.53 -3.33
CA SER A 2 14.36 11.43 -4.03
C SER A 2 13.85 11.88 -5.40
N LEU A 3 13.56 10.93 -6.30
CA LEU A 3 13.03 11.23 -7.65
C LEU A 3 11.72 12.04 -7.58
N LEU A 4 10.85 11.71 -6.64
CA LEU A 4 9.56 12.38 -6.45
C LEU A 4 9.72 13.87 -6.11
N ASN A 5 10.73 14.19 -5.29
CA ASN A 5 11.11 15.57 -4.99
C ASN A 5 11.63 16.31 -6.23
N ALA A 6 12.50 15.66 -7.03
CA ALA A 6 13.01 16.24 -8.28
C ALA A 6 11.93 16.49 -9.35
N LEU A 7 10.85 15.70 -9.33
CA LEU A 7 9.68 15.89 -10.20
C LEU A 7 8.69 16.94 -9.68
N GLY A 8 8.94 17.54 -8.52
CA GLY A 8 8.08 18.57 -7.93
C GLY A 8 6.74 18.04 -7.42
N LEU A 9 6.67 16.77 -7.02
CA LEU A 9 5.45 16.22 -6.43
C LEU A 9 5.16 16.85 -5.07
N PRO A 10 3.88 16.93 -4.66
CA PRO A 10 3.49 17.40 -3.34
C PRO A 10 4.18 16.62 -2.21
N GLU A 11 4.59 17.33 -1.16
CA GLU A 11 5.28 16.77 0.01
C GLU A 11 4.48 15.64 0.68
N GLU A 12 3.14 15.73 0.70
CA GLU A 12 2.27 14.69 1.24
C GLU A 12 2.40 13.35 0.49
N ILE A 13 2.56 13.39 -0.84
CA ILE A 13 2.76 12.19 -1.67
C ILE A 13 4.16 11.61 -1.44
N ILE A 14 5.16 12.49 -1.34
CA ILE A 14 6.54 12.09 -1.04
C ILE A 14 6.58 11.37 0.31
N HIS A 15 6.03 11.97 1.37
CA HIS A 15 5.99 11.36 2.69
C HIS A 15 5.14 10.10 2.77
N ALA A 16 4.03 10.02 2.02
CA ALA A 16 3.18 8.83 2.04
C ALA A 16 3.80 7.61 1.32
N THR A 17 4.75 7.85 0.41
CA THR A 17 5.46 6.81 -0.34
C THR A 17 6.81 6.48 0.28
N GLU A 18 7.39 7.38 1.06
CA GLU A 18 8.55 7.09 1.92
C GLU A 18 8.17 6.07 3.00
N ASP A 19 8.91 4.96 3.07
CA ASP A 19 8.71 3.89 4.06
C ASP A 19 7.26 3.35 4.13
N HIS A 20 6.48 3.47 3.05
CA HIS A 20 5.08 3.04 2.94
C HIS A 20 4.85 1.56 3.28
N ASP A 21 5.91 0.78 3.21
CA ASP A 21 5.91 -0.65 3.37
C ASP A 21 6.31 -1.02 4.82
N ARG A 22 7.04 -0.15 5.54
CA ARG A 22 7.56 -0.38 6.90
C ARG A 22 6.58 -0.12 8.05
N LYS A 23 5.38 0.40 7.79
CA LYS A 23 4.39 0.63 8.86
C LYS A 23 3.91 -0.71 9.43
N THR A 24 3.66 -0.72 10.73
CA THR A 24 3.15 -1.91 11.46
C THR A 24 1.74 -1.71 12.00
N ILE A 25 1.17 -0.51 11.86
CA ILE A 25 -0.13 -0.13 12.41
C ILE A 25 -1.12 0.07 11.26
N LEU A 26 -2.25 -0.64 11.34
CA LEU A 26 -3.39 -0.47 10.44
C LEU A 26 -4.47 0.35 11.15
N TRP A 27 -4.77 1.51 10.60
CA TRP A 27 -5.90 2.33 11.05
C TRP A 27 -7.13 2.03 10.20
N ASN A 28 -8.26 1.72 10.85
CA ASN A 28 -9.56 1.60 10.22
C ASN A 28 -10.59 2.46 11.02
N PRO A 29 -11.08 3.59 10.47
CA PRO A 29 -10.81 4.11 9.13
C PRO A 29 -9.38 4.69 8.99
N PRO A 30 -8.80 4.71 7.77
CA PRO A 30 -7.53 5.38 7.50
C PRO A 30 -7.60 6.87 7.84
N ARG A 31 -6.51 7.44 8.38
CA ARG A 31 -6.48 8.85 8.82
C ARG A 31 -5.60 9.74 7.96
N THR A 32 -4.61 9.16 7.28
CA THR A 32 -3.62 9.88 6.48
C THR A 32 -3.40 9.19 5.14
N LEU A 33 -2.88 9.92 4.15
CA LEU A 33 -2.49 9.33 2.86
C LEU A 33 -1.49 8.17 3.05
N ALA A 34 -0.57 8.31 4.00
CA ALA A 34 0.39 7.28 4.33
C ALA A 34 -0.26 5.99 4.89
N ASP A 35 -1.43 6.07 5.54
CA ASP A 35 -2.16 4.87 5.98
C ASP A 35 -2.83 4.19 4.79
N ILE A 36 -3.39 4.99 3.87
CA ILE A 36 -4.03 4.51 2.64
C ILE A 36 -3.01 3.77 1.77
N VAL A 37 -1.84 4.37 1.51
CA VAL A 37 -0.78 3.77 0.67
C VAL A 37 -0.26 2.49 1.30
N HIS A 38 -0.11 2.45 2.63
CA HIS A 38 0.31 1.24 3.34
C HIS A 38 -0.70 0.08 3.19
N ILE A 39 -1.99 0.36 3.42
CA ILE A 39 -3.07 -0.63 3.25
C ILE A 39 -3.14 -1.11 1.80
N ALA A 40 -3.07 -0.19 0.83
CA ALA A 40 -3.09 -0.53 -0.58
C ALA A 40 -1.92 -1.43 -0.97
N ASN A 41 -0.71 -1.14 -0.49
CA ASN A 41 0.48 -1.98 -0.73
C ASN A 41 0.31 -3.40 -0.13
N MET A 42 -0.31 -3.49 1.04
CA MET A 42 -0.58 -4.76 1.72
C MET A 42 -1.58 -5.63 0.96
N LEU A 43 -2.65 -5.02 0.43
CA LEU A 43 -3.66 -5.68 -0.40
C LEU A 43 -3.12 -6.08 -1.77
N ALA A 44 -2.27 -5.24 -2.38
CA ALA A 44 -1.62 -5.51 -3.66
C ALA A 44 -0.59 -6.66 -3.59
N GLY A 45 -0.25 -7.14 -2.39
CA GLY A 45 0.37 -8.45 -2.21
C GLY A 45 1.86 -8.53 -2.53
N SER A 46 2.64 -7.47 -2.39
CA SER A 46 4.11 -7.54 -2.52
C SER A 46 4.73 -8.36 -1.38
N ASN A 47 4.69 -9.70 -1.47
CA ASN A 47 5.31 -10.63 -0.53
C ASN A 47 6.85 -10.56 -0.55
N SER A 48 7.44 -9.92 -1.56
CA SER A 48 8.87 -10.01 -1.90
C SER A 48 9.78 -9.21 -0.97
N ALA A 49 9.34 -8.05 -0.48
CA ALA A 49 10.18 -7.17 0.34
C ALA A 49 10.26 -7.58 1.82
N TRP A 50 9.34 -8.44 2.29
CA TRP A 50 9.10 -8.70 3.73
C TRP A 50 9.72 -10.00 4.25
N LEU A 51 10.39 -10.77 3.39
CA LEU A 51 10.99 -12.06 3.76
C LEU A 51 11.97 -11.96 4.95
N HIS A 52 12.52 -10.78 5.22
CA HIS A 52 13.62 -10.56 6.18
C HIS A 52 13.18 -9.91 7.51
N GLN A 53 11.93 -9.45 7.68
CA GLN A 53 11.54 -8.62 8.83
C GLN A 53 10.71 -9.35 9.92
N GLY A 54 10.59 -10.68 9.85
CA GLY A 54 9.84 -11.47 10.82
C GLY A 54 8.38 -11.66 10.40
N ARG A 55 8.06 -12.86 9.90
CA ARG A 55 6.78 -13.18 9.23
C ARG A 55 5.55 -12.93 10.10
N THR A 56 5.64 -13.10 11.41
CA THR A 56 4.45 -13.24 12.28
C THR A 56 3.64 -11.95 12.49
N ALA A 57 4.29 -10.81 12.75
CA ALA A 57 3.58 -9.54 12.96
C ALA A 57 2.98 -8.99 11.65
N HIS A 58 3.72 -9.14 10.55
CA HIS A 58 3.29 -8.71 9.22
C HIS A 58 2.14 -9.56 8.69
N ASP A 59 2.21 -10.89 8.81
CA ASP A 59 1.13 -11.78 8.37
C ASP A 59 -0.17 -11.50 9.14
N HIS A 60 -0.05 -11.14 10.41
CA HIS A 60 -1.19 -10.74 11.23
C HIS A 60 -1.78 -9.39 10.78
N ALA A 61 -0.95 -8.39 10.49
CA ALA A 61 -1.41 -7.13 9.91
C ALA A 61 -2.07 -7.35 8.54
N LYS A 62 -1.46 -8.15 7.67
CA LYS A 62 -2.04 -8.51 6.36
C LYS A 62 -3.40 -9.19 6.50
N ALA A 63 -3.53 -10.15 7.42
CA ALA A 63 -4.81 -10.78 7.70
C ALA A 63 -5.86 -9.77 8.18
N GLN A 64 -5.48 -8.81 9.04
CA GLN A 64 -6.38 -7.74 9.47
C GLN A 64 -6.79 -6.80 8.33
N ALA A 65 -5.85 -6.41 7.46
CA ALA A 65 -6.16 -5.57 6.31
C ALA A 65 -7.09 -6.27 5.32
N VAL A 66 -6.84 -7.54 5.01
CA VAL A 66 -7.74 -8.35 4.17
C VAL A 66 -9.12 -8.44 4.82
N ALA A 67 -9.23 -8.80 6.10
CA ALA A 67 -10.53 -8.87 6.78
C ALA A 67 -11.28 -7.52 6.78
N ALA A 68 -10.58 -6.39 6.86
CA ALA A 68 -11.19 -5.07 6.85
C ALA A 68 -11.60 -4.58 5.45
N PHE A 69 -10.85 -4.95 4.41
CA PHE A 69 -10.93 -4.33 3.09
C PHE A 69 -11.13 -5.32 1.93
N GLU A 70 -11.35 -6.62 2.20
CA GLU A 70 -11.53 -7.65 1.17
C GLU A 70 -12.65 -7.33 0.19
N HIS A 71 -13.70 -6.67 0.66
CA HIS A 71 -14.84 -6.26 -0.16
C HIS A 71 -14.46 -5.28 -1.27
N LEU A 72 -13.30 -4.61 -1.17
CA LEU A 72 -12.77 -3.69 -2.18
C LEU A 72 -11.88 -4.37 -3.21
N ILE A 73 -11.40 -5.61 -2.95
CA ILE A 73 -10.47 -6.32 -3.84
C ILE A 73 -11.02 -6.45 -5.26
N PRO A 74 -12.29 -6.83 -5.50
CA PRO A 74 -12.82 -6.95 -6.86
C PRO A 74 -12.77 -5.64 -7.65
N GLU A 75 -13.01 -4.50 -6.99
CA GLU A 75 -12.95 -3.18 -7.61
C GLU A 75 -11.51 -2.75 -7.90
N ILE A 76 -10.60 -3.01 -6.95
CA ILE A 76 -9.16 -2.75 -7.11
C ILE A 76 -8.60 -3.54 -8.30
N ASP A 77 -8.94 -4.83 -8.42
CA ASP A 77 -8.46 -5.69 -9.50
C ASP A 77 -8.99 -5.23 -10.87
N ALA A 78 -10.27 -4.86 -10.94
CA ALA A 78 -10.87 -4.33 -12.17
C ALA A 78 -10.21 -3.01 -12.62
N LEU A 79 -9.92 -2.10 -11.68
CA LEU A 79 -9.20 -0.86 -11.97
C LEU A 79 -7.77 -1.14 -12.42
N ALA A 80 -7.06 -2.04 -11.75
CA ALA A 80 -5.70 -2.41 -12.11
C ALA A 80 -5.62 -3.06 -13.50
N GLU A 81 -6.62 -3.87 -13.88
CA GLU A 81 -6.72 -4.45 -15.22
C GLU A 81 -6.97 -3.38 -16.28
N LYS A 82 -7.88 -2.46 -16.03
CA LYS A 82 -8.12 -1.33 -16.93
C LYS A 82 -6.85 -0.51 -17.16
N MET A 83 -6.12 -0.17 -16.09
CA MET A 83 -4.87 0.57 -16.20
C MET A 83 -3.81 -0.16 -17.03
N ARG A 84 -3.71 -1.49 -16.91
CA ARG A 84 -2.78 -2.29 -17.73
C ARG A 84 -3.16 -2.25 -19.21
N ASN A 85 -4.46 -2.32 -19.51
CA ASN A 85 -4.95 -2.29 -20.89
C ASN A 85 -4.81 -0.90 -21.53
N ASP A 86 -4.90 0.18 -20.75
CA ASP A 86 -4.71 1.55 -21.23
C ASP A 86 -3.22 1.89 -21.53
N LEU A 87 -2.28 1.05 -21.07
CA LEU A 87 -0.83 1.21 -21.27
C LEU A 87 -0.28 0.44 -22.49
N THR A 88 -1.12 -0.34 -23.18
CA THR A 88 -0.79 -1.12 -24.40
C THR A 88 -1.51 -0.58 -25.62
#